data_AF-A0AAN7UB66-F1
#
_entry.id   AF-A0AAN7UB66-F1
#
_cell.length_a   1.000
_cell.length_b   1.000
_cell.length_c   1.000
_cell.angle_alpha   90.00
_cell.angle_beta   90.00
_cell.angle_gamma   90.00
#
_symmetry.space_group_name_H-M   'P 1'
#
loop_
_entity.id
_entity.type
_entity.pdbx_description
1 polymer ?
#
loop_
_entity_poly.entity_id
_entity_poly.type
_entity_poly.pdbx_seq_one_letter_code
_entity_poly.pdbx_strand_id
1 'polypeptide(L)'
;MGEKGNRRASVRITINVTVAPSTFIHTFLLSLDHIALDHSYLLAIMLSNIYVELTAPNGVRYTQPRGLFINNDTEKEFATVYAAGEADVDMAVRVAHKALKAPSWKLLSTSDRGALMWKLTDLMEQNLTLGTRENDLVEAIGVIRYYAGWADKTFGQTISTTHQKFVYSSRQPIGVAA
;
A
#
# COMPACT_ATOMS: atom_id res chain seq x y z
N MET A 1 -18.91 44.75 -1.28
CA MET A 1 -19.33 43.34 -1.09
C MET A 1 -19.20 42.67 -2.45
N GLY A 2 -18.11 41.94 -2.69
CA GLY A 2 -17.80 41.35 -3.98
C GLY A 2 -17.02 40.06 -3.75
N GLU A 3 -17.64 38.93 -4.09
CA GLU A 3 -17.17 37.57 -3.82
C GLU A 3 -15.86 37.25 -4.55
N LYS A 4 -14.87 36.76 -3.79
CA LYS A 4 -13.66 36.16 -4.34
C LYS A 4 -13.95 34.72 -4.75
N GLY A 5 -14.06 34.48 -6.05
CA GLY A 5 -14.16 33.15 -6.65
C GLY A 5 -12.89 32.32 -6.42
N ASN A 6 -13.06 31.22 -5.69
CA ASN A 6 -12.05 30.22 -5.35
C ASN A 6 -11.68 29.38 -6.59
N ARG A 7 -10.51 29.64 -7.21
CA ARG A 7 -9.97 28.81 -8.29
C ARG A 7 -9.23 27.62 -7.66
N ARG A 8 -9.85 26.45 -7.63
CA ARG A 8 -9.16 25.19 -7.30
C ARG A 8 -8.25 24.82 -8.47
N ALA A 9 -6.95 24.81 -8.23
CA ALA A 9 -5.95 24.28 -9.16
C ALA A 9 -6.07 22.75 -9.19
N SER A 10 -6.41 22.17 -10.35
CA SER A 10 -6.28 20.73 -10.58
C SER A 10 -4.80 20.39 -10.76
N VAL A 11 -4.26 19.59 -9.85
CA VAL A 11 -2.92 19.00 -9.94
C VAL A 11 -3.03 17.72 -10.77
N ARG A 12 -2.33 17.67 -11.90
CA ARG A 12 -2.23 16.49 -12.77
C ARG A 12 -1.24 15.50 -12.16
N ILE A 13 -1.71 14.29 -11.89
CA ILE A 13 -0.88 13.14 -11.52
C ILE A 13 -0.88 12.20 -12.73
N THR A 14 0.27 12.01 -13.37
CA THR A 14 0.48 11.11 -14.51
C THR A 14 1.46 10.02 -14.11
N ILE A 15 0.96 9.01 -13.39
CA ILE A 15 1.71 7.80 -13.03
C ILE A 15 1.79 6.87 -14.24
N ASN A 16 2.79 7.05 -15.11
CA ASN A 16 3.08 6.10 -16.18
C ASN A 16 3.70 4.82 -15.61
N VAL A 17 2.89 3.97 -15.00
CA VAL A 17 3.27 2.59 -14.65
C VAL A 17 2.96 1.72 -15.87
N THR A 18 3.88 1.72 -16.84
CA THR A 18 3.89 0.69 -17.88
C THR A 18 4.51 -0.57 -17.30
N VAL A 19 3.73 -1.33 -16.54
CA VAL A 19 4.10 -2.69 -16.17
C VAL A 19 3.20 -3.60 -16.98
N ALA A 20 3.79 -4.27 -17.97
CA ALA A 20 3.09 -5.29 -18.73
C ALA A 20 2.47 -6.30 -17.74
N PRO A 21 1.17 -6.62 -17.87
CA PRO A 21 0.47 -7.50 -16.93
C PRO A 21 1.16 -8.86 -16.69
N SER A 22 1.94 -9.33 -17.68
CA SER A 22 2.70 -10.57 -17.61
C SER A 22 3.82 -10.59 -16.57
N THR A 23 4.47 -9.45 -16.28
CA THR A 23 5.70 -9.43 -15.47
C THR A 23 5.41 -9.35 -13.97
N PHE A 24 4.29 -8.74 -13.60
CA PHE A 24 3.87 -8.63 -12.19
C PHE A 24 3.36 -9.97 -11.66
N ILE A 25 2.64 -10.72 -12.52
CA ILE A 25 2.13 -12.06 -12.20
C ILE A 25 3.30 -13.02 -11.95
N HIS A 26 4.35 -13.01 -12.79
CA HIS A 26 5.45 -13.98 -12.66
C HIS A 26 6.35 -13.75 -11.45
N THR A 27 6.50 -12.50 -11.00
CA THR A 27 7.34 -12.14 -9.84
C THR A 27 6.61 -12.34 -8.51
N PHE A 28 5.29 -12.13 -8.49
CA PHE A 28 4.47 -12.42 -7.31
C PHE A 28 4.26 -13.93 -7.11
N LEU A 29 4.18 -14.71 -8.20
CA LEU A 29 4.05 -16.18 -8.16
C LEU A 29 5.28 -16.87 -7.53
N LEU A 30 6.50 -16.43 -7.83
CA LEU A 30 7.73 -17.02 -7.26
C LEU A 30 7.90 -16.76 -5.74
N SER A 31 7.18 -15.77 -5.19
CA SER A 31 7.19 -15.47 -3.74
C SER A 31 6.17 -16.32 -2.96
N LEU A 32 5.16 -16.89 -3.64
CA LEU A 32 4.05 -17.61 -3.03
C LEU A 32 4.19 -19.13 -2.99
N ASP A 33 5.28 -19.71 -3.53
CA ASP A 33 5.52 -21.17 -3.54
C ASP A 33 5.58 -21.81 -2.14
N HIS A 34 5.61 -21.02 -1.07
CA HIS A 34 5.53 -21.50 0.33
C HIS A 34 4.12 -21.58 0.92
N ILE A 35 3.07 -21.17 0.19
CA ILE A 35 1.68 -21.22 0.66
C ILE A 35 0.88 -22.02 -0.36
N ALA A 36 0.65 -23.30 -0.05
CA ALA A 36 -0.09 -24.27 -0.86
C ALA A 36 -1.56 -23.85 -1.09
N LEU A 37 -1.78 -22.91 -1.99
CA LEU A 37 -3.07 -22.62 -2.61
C LEU A 37 -2.96 -22.97 -4.09
N ASP A 38 -3.84 -23.84 -4.54
CA ASP A 38 -3.87 -24.38 -5.89
C ASP A 38 -3.95 -23.25 -6.94
N HIS A 39 -3.01 -23.24 -7.89
CA HIS A 39 -2.81 -22.19 -8.90
C HIS A 39 -4.08 -21.91 -9.72
N SER A 40 -4.95 -22.91 -9.86
CA SER A 40 -6.27 -22.84 -10.52
C SER A 40 -7.21 -21.82 -9.86
N TYR A 41 -7.22 -21.77 -8.52
CA TYR A 41 -8.18 -20.97 -7.76
C TYR A 41 -7.80 -19.50 -7.73
N LEU A 42 -6.51 -19.17 -7.71
CA LEU A 42 -6.03 -17.79 -7.76
C LEU A 42 -6.36 -17.12 -9.10
N LEU A 43 -6.18 -17.83 -10.22
CA LEU A 43 -6.53 -17.33 -11.55
C LEU A 43 -8.05 -17.14 -11.72
N ALA A 44 -8.86 -18.06 -11.20
CA ALA A 44 -10.32 -17.95 -11.23
C ALA A 44 -10.85 -16.79 -10.38
N ILE A 45 -10.30 -16.56 -9.18
CA ILE A 45 -10.66 -15.41 -8.33
C ILE A 45 -10.26 -14.10 -9.01
N MET A 46 -9.03 -14.03 -9.55
CA MET A 46 -8.53 -12.83 -10.24
C MET A 46 -9.34 -12.47 -11.49
N LEU A 47 -9.85 -13.46 -12.24
CA LEU A 47 -10.66 -13.21 -13.43
C LEU A 47 -12.13 -12.91 -13.11
N SER A 48 -12.69 -13.51 -12.05
CA SER A 48 -14.11 -13.36 -11.69
C SER A 48 -14.48 -11.99 -11.11
N ASN A 49 -13.51 -11.24 -10.60
CA ASN A 49 -13.73 -9.95 -9.92
C ASN A 49 -13.49 -8.71 -10.78
N ILE A 50 -13.09 -8.87 -12.05
CA ILE A 50 -12.78 -7.74 -12.93
C ILE A 50 -14.02 -7.21 -13.65
N TYR A 51 -15.10 -7.97 -13.79
CA TYR A 51 -16.29 -7.53 -14.52
C TYR A 51 -17.58 -7.75 -13.72
N VAL A 52 -18.49 -6.77 -13.74
CA VAL A 52 -19.81 -6.87 -13.12
C VAL A 52 -20.87 -6.72 -14.18
N GLU A 53 -21.77 -7.69 -14.24
CA GLU A 53 -22.98 -7.60 -15.06
C GLU A 53 -24.01 -6.71 -14.36
N LEU A 54 -24.23 -5.52 -14.91
CA LEU A 54 -25.27 -4.60 -14.46
C LEU A 54 -26.49 -4.72 -15.36
N THR A 55 -27.68 -4.66 -14.79
CA THR A 55 -28.94 -4.53 -15.54
C THR A 55 -29.54 -3.18 -15.23
N ALA A 56 -29.61 -2.31 -16.23
CA ALA A 56 -30.19 -0.98 -16.09
C ALA A 56 -31.74 -1.07 -16.03
N PRO A 57 -32.43 -0.05 -15.47
CA PRO A 57 -33.90 -0.05 -15.35
C PRO A 57 -34.66 -0.17 -16.69
N ASN A 58 -33.97 0.09 -17.80
CA ASN A 58 -34.47 -0.08 -19.16
C ASN A 58 -34.27 -1.50 -19.72
N GLY A 59 -33.79 -2.45 -18.91
CA GLY A 59 -33.54 -3.85 -19.29
C GLY A 59 -32.22 -4.08 -20.04
N VAL A 60 -31.43 -3.03 -20.30
CA VAL A 60 -30.13 -3.17 -20.97
C VAL A 60 -29.12 -3.76 -20.00
N ARG A 61 -28.45 -4.84 -20.41
CA ARG A 61 -27.39 -5.49 -19.64
C ARG A 61 -26.03 -4.93 -20.09
N TYR A 62 -25.19 -4.54 -19.13
CA TYR A 62 -23.87 -3.95 -19.38
C TYR A 62 -22.83 -4.60 -18.47
N THR A 63 -21.77 -5.11 -19.09
CA THR A 63 -20.61 -5.67 -18.40
C THR A 63 -19.64 -4.55 -18.04
N GLN A 64 -19.65 -4.12 -16.78
CA GLN A 64 -18.78 -3.05 -16.31
C GLN A 64 -17.41 -3.61 -15.86
N PRO A 65 -16.29 -3.18 -16.47
CA PRO A 65 -14.97 -3.45 -15.90
C PRO A 65 -14.82 -2.72 -14.55
N ARG A 66 -14.51 -3.47 -13.50
CA ARG A 66 -14.09 -2.97 -12.19
C ARG A 66 -12.59 -2.69 -12.24
N GLY A 67 -12.20 -1.47 -11.85
CA GLY A 67 -10.79 -1.07 -11.79
C GLY A 67 -10.24 -0.42 -13.06
N LEU A 68 -11.12 -0.03 -13.98
CA LEU A 68 -10.75 0.84 -15.12
C LEU A 68 -10.53 2.28 -14.63
N PHE A 69 -9.33 2.81 -14.84
CA PHE A 69 -9.00 4.21 -14.67
C PHE A 69 -8.95 4.91 -16.01
N ILE A 70 -9.74 5.97 -16.16
CA ILE A 70 -9.80 6.80 -17.36
C ILE A 70 -9.10 8.13 -17.05
N ASN A 71 -8.24 8.58 -17.96
CA ASN A 71 -7.62 9.88 -17.84
C ASN A 71 -8.65 10.98 -18.17
N ASN A 72 -8.92 11.86 -17.20
CA ASN A 72 -9.92 12.92 -17.32
C ASN A 72 -9.64 13.95 -18.44
N ASP A 73 -8.37 14.11 -18.86
CA ASP A 73 -7.99 15.09 -19.88
C ASP A 73 -8.06 14.51 -21.31
N THR A 74 -7.86 13.20 -21.46
CA THR A 74 -7.77 12.55 -22.78
C THR A 74 -8.93 11.61 -23.06
N GLU A 75 -9.79 11.36 -22.08
CA GLU A 75 -10.92 10.42 -22.11
C GLU A 75 -10.52 9.00 -22.55
N LYS A 76 -9.22 8.68 -22.43
CA LYS A 76 -8.66 7.38 -22.78
C LYS A 76 -8.38 6.57 -21.53
N GLU A 77 -8.41 5.25 -21.69
CA GLU A 77 -7.95 4.31 -20.67
C GLU A 77 -6.50 4.63 -20.28
N PHE A 78 -6.29 4.77 -18.98
CA PHE A 78 -5.01 5.03 -18.36
C PHE A 78 -4.38 3.76 -17.80
N ALA A 79 -5.16 3.02 -17.01
CA ALA A 79 -4.73 1.76 -16.41
C ALA A 79 -5.96 0.92 -16.03
N THR A 80 -5.78 -0.41 -16.07
CA THR A 80 -6.74 -1.36 -15.51
C THR A 80 -6.08 -2.07 -14.33
N VAL A 81 -6.69 -1.98 -13.16
CA VAL A 81 -6.19 -2.63 -11.93
C VAL A 81 -7.21 -3.65 -11.41
N TYR A 82 -6.72 -4.68 -10.74
CA TYR A 82 -7.59 -5.62 -10.04
C TYR A 82 -8.19 -4.97 -8.78
N ALA A 83 -9.51 -5.07 -8.62
CA ALA A 83 -10.20 -4.66 -7.41
C ALA A 83 -10.22 -5.83 -6.41
N ALA A 84 -9.60 -5.64 -5.25
CA ALA A 84 -9.60 -6.63 -4.18
C ALA A 84 -11.02 -6.91 -3.67
N GLY A 85 -11.40 -8.19 -3.63
CA GLY A 85 -12.66 -8.64 -3.03
C GLY A 85 -12.53 -8.91 -1.53
N GLU A 86 -13.65 -9.28 -0.89
CA GLU A 86 -13.68 -9.61 0.55
C GLU A 86 -12.69 -10.72 0.93
N ALA A 87 -12.61 -11.77 0.12
CA ALA A 87 -11.68 -12.88 0.34
C ALA A 87 -10.20 -12.46 0.25
N ASP A 88 -9.87 -11.51 -0.65
CA ASP A 88 -8.52 -10.99 -0.83
C ASP A 88 -8.11 -10.15 0.39
N VAL A 89 -9.04 -9.32 0.89
CA VAL A 89 -8.84 -8.50 2.09
C VAL A 89 -8.64 -9.37 3.32
N ASP A 90 -9.51 -10.37 3.52
CA ASP A 90 -9.42 -11.31 4.64
C ASP A 90 -8.11 -12.13 4.59
N MET A 91 -7.69 -12.55 3.40
CA MET A 91 -6.38 -13.17 3.20
C MET A 91 -5.22 -12.22 3.57
N ALA A 92 -5.25 -10.97 3.10
CA ALA A 92 -4.22 -9.99 3.40
C ALA A 92 -4.10 -9.72 4.91
N VAL A 93 -5.22 -9.55 5.60
CA VAL A 93 -5.27 -9.35 7.06
C VAL A 93 -4.71 -10.56 7.80
N ARG A 94 -5.07 -11.79 7.41
CA ARG A 94 -4.50 -13.02 8.01
C ARG A 94 -2.99 -13.10 7.85
N VAL A 95 -2.48 -12.81 6.64
CA VAL A 95 -1.05 -12.84 6.36
C VAL A 95 -0.31 -11.76 7.18
N ALA A 96 -0.85 -10.55 7.24
CA ALA A 96 -0.29 -9.46 8.05
C ALA A 96 -0.25 -9.83 9.55
N HIS A 97 -1.32 -10.45 10.07
CA HIS A 97 -1.36 -10.93 11.46
C HIS A 97 -0.33 -12.02 11.75
N LYS A 98 -0.12 -12.94 10.80
CA LYS A 98 0.91 -13.99 10.92
C LYS A 98 2.31 -13.37 10.89
N ALA A 99 2.56 -12.43 9.97
CA ALA A 99 3.83 -11.72 9.84
C ALA A 99 4.18 -10.94 11.12
N LEU A 100 3.20 -10.28 11.75
CA LEU A 100 3.41 -9.54 13.00
C LEU A 100 4.00 -10.42 14.13
N LYS A 101 3.62 -11.70 14.17
CA LYS A 101 4.11 -12.67 15.17
C LYS A 101 5.35 -13.43 14.72
N ALA A 102 5.67 -13.41 13.43
CA ALA A 102 6.78 -14.16 12.87
C ALA A 102 8.13 -13.62 13.40
N PRO A 103 9.11 -14.49 13.69
CA PRO A 103 10.43 -14.05 14.14
C PRO A 103 11.11 -13.05 13.21
N SER A 104 10.88 -13.20 11.89
CA SER A 104 11.42 -12.31 10.84
C SER A 104 11.03 -10.84 11.02
N TRP A 105 9.87 -10.55 11.60
CA TRP A 105 9.43 -9.19 11.90
C TRP A 105 9.57 -8.83 13.37
N LYS A 106 9.19 -9.75 14.26
CA LYS A 106 9.16 -9.53 15.72
C LYS A 106 10.56 -9.37 16.33
N LEU A 107 11.53 -10.15 15.87
CA LEU A 107 12.91 -10.10 16.38
C LEU A 107 13.79 -9.11 15.62
N LEU A 108 13.28 -8.49 14.56
CA LEU A 108 13.99 -7.47 13.83
C LEU A 108 14.27 -6.28 14.76
N SER A 109 15.51 -5.78 14.76
CA SER A 109 15.87 -4.63 15.58
C SER A 109 15.16 -3.37 15.09
N THR A 110 15.00 -2.37 15.96
CA THR A 110 14.43 -1.07 15.58
C THR A 110 15.29 -0.36 14.52
N SER A 111 16.61 -0.50 14.61
CA SER A 111 17.56 0.04 13.65
C SER A 111 17.45 -0.65 12.28
N ASP A 112 17.33 -1.98 12.24
CA ASP A 112 17.16 -2.71 10.98
C ASP A 112 15.84 -2.37 10.30
N ARG A 113 14.76 -2.18 11.09
CA ARG A 113 13.49 -1.66 10.58
C ARG A 113 13.67 -0.30 9.92
N GLY A 114 14.43 0.60 10.55
CA GLY A 114 14.79 1.89 9.96
C GLY A 114 15.57 1.72 8.65
N ALA A 115 16.57 0.83 8.62
CA ALA A 115 17.36 0.56 7.42
C ALA A 115 16.53 0.05 6.24
N LEU A 116 15.50 -0.78 6.49
CA LEU A 116 14.55 -1.19 5.47
C LEU A 116 13.74 -0.02 4.90
N MET A 117 13.33 0.93 5.76
CA MET A 117 12.64 2.15 5.31
C MET A 117 13.57 3.07 4.50
N TRP A 118 14.85 3.18 4.89
CA TRP A 118 15.87 3.88 4.09
C TRP A 118 16.05 3.25 2.71
N LYS A 119 16.16 1.92 2.65
CA LYS A 119 16.24 1.18 1.39
C LYS A 119 15.01 1.43 0.51
N LEU A 120 13.82 1.50 1.10
CA LEU A 120 12.59 1.84 0.37
C LEU A 120 12.68 3.25 -0.23
N THR A 121 13.13 4.24 0.55
CA THR A 121 13.28 5.62 0.03
C THR A 121 14.30 5.71 -1.11
N ASP A 122 15.40 4.96 -1.02
CA ASP A 122 16.42 4.96 -2.06
C ASP A 122 15.90 4.31 -3.36
N LEU A 123 15.08 3.25 -3.25
CA LEU A 123 14.40 2.66 -4.39
C LEU A 123 13.35 3.61 -5.00
N MET A 124 12.63 4.37 -4.17
CA MET A 124 11.67 5.38 -4.67
C MET A 124 12.39 6.49 -5.44
N GLU A 125 13.55 6.94 -4.96
CA GLU A 125 14.37 7.95 -5.64
C GLU A 125 14.97 7.43 -6.95
N GLN A 126 15.43 6.17 -6.99
CA GLN A 126 15.96 5.55 -8.21
C GLN A 126 14.90 5.43 -9.32
N ASN A 127 13.64 5.18 -8.94
CA ASN A 127 12.53 5.09 -9.88
C ASN A 127 11.86 6.45 -10.16
N LEU A 128 12.39 7.55 -9.60
CA LEU A 128 11.90 8.89 -9.87
C LEU A 128 12.27 9.28 -11.31
N THR A 129 11.40 8.98 -12.27
CA THR A 129 11.59 9.41 -13.66
C THR A 129 11.67 10.94 -13.72
N LEU A 130 12.75 11.47 -14.31
CA LEU A 130 13.13 12.89 -14.35
C LEU A 130 12.09 13.86 -14.98
N GLY A 131 10.94 13.37 -15.45
CA GLY A 131 9.85 14.16 -16.05
C GLY A 131 8.61 14.37 -15.17
N THR A 132 8.49 13.64 -14.05
CA THR A 132 7.32 13.67 -13.14
C THR A 132 7.80 13.96 -11.73
N ARG A 133 8.36 15.16 -11.51
CA ARG A 133 8.53 15.71 -10.15
C ARG A 133 7.16 16.15 -9.62
N GLU A 134 6.29 15.18 -9.42
CA GLU A 134 5.06 15.38 -8.66
C GLU A 134 5.49 15.62 -7.21
N ASN A 135 5.13 16.78 -6.67
CA ASN A 135 5.50 17.19 -5.30
C ASN A 135 5.16 16.09 -4.29
N ASP A 136 4.06 15.38 -4.50
CA ASP A 136 3.56 14.31 -3.64
C ASP A 136 4.57 13.17 -3.44
N LEU A 137 5.31 12.77 -4.49
CA LEU A 137 6.30 11.70 -4.38
C LEU A 137 7.53 12.14 -3.60
N VAL A 138 7.97 13.39 -3.82
CA VAL A 138 9.08 13.99 -3.07
C VAL A 138 8.69 14.14 -1.59
N GLU A 139 7.46 14.57 -1.31
CA GLU A 139 6.92 14.66 0.04
C GLU A 139 6.84 13.29 0.72
N ALA A 140 6.31 12.27 0.01
CA ALA A 140 6.23 10.90 0.53
C ALA A 140 7.62 10.33 0.88
N ILE A 141 8.62 10.54 0.00
CA ILE A 141 10.01 10.15 0.28
C ILE A 141 10.51 10.86 1.55
N GLY A 142 10.26 12.16 1.68
CA GLY A 142 10.63 12.94 2.86
C GLY A 142 10.00 12.39 4.15
N VAL A 143 8.71 12.06 4.12
CA VAL A 143 7.97 11.52 5.27
C VAL A 143 8.52 10.15 5.68
N ILE A 144 8.73 9.24 4.72
CA ILE A 144 9.27 7.90 5.02
C ILE A 144 10.69 8.03 5.57
N ARG A 145 11.52 8.92 5.02
CA ARG A 145 12.89 9.15 5.49
C ARG A 145 12.93 9.72 6.91
N TYR A 146 11.99 10.62 7.24
CA TYR A 146 11.81 11.13 8.59
C TYR A 146 11.49 10.01 9.58
N TYR A 147 10.53 9.14 9.27
CA TYR A 147 10.18 8.00 10.14
C TYR A 147 11.28 6.94 10.22
N ALA A 148 12.02 6.72 9.13
CA ALA A 148 13.19 5.85 9.12
C ALA A 148 14.25 6.31 10.13
N GLY A 149 14.48 7.62 10.22
CA GLY A 149 15.35 8.23 11.24
C GLY A 149 14.76 8.31 12.65
N TRP A 150 13.47 8.01 12.82
CA TRP A 150 12.79 7.95 14.12
C TRP A 150 12.57 6.51 14.62
N ALA A 151 12.82 5.50 13.79
CA ALA A 151 12.52 4.09 14.07
C ALA A 151 13.19 3.57 15.35
N ASP A 152 14.41 4.03 15.65
CA ASP A 152 15.19 3.67 16.84
C ASP A 152 14.92 4.57 18.06
N LYS A 153 14.16 5.65 17.90
CA LYS A 153 13.86 6.65 18.94
C LYS A 153 12.56 6.37 19.71
N THR A 154 12.09 5.14 19.66
CA THR A 154 10.89 4.73 20.40
C THR A 154 11.26 4.34 21.82
N PHE A 155 11.34 5.33 22.71
CA PHE A 155 11.75 5.13 24.09
C PHE A 155 10.57 4.91 25.04
N GLY A 156 10.80 4.05 26.03
CA GLY A 156 10.03 3.98 27.26
C GLY A 156 10.52 5.00 28.28
N GLN A 157 9.86 5.05 29.44
CA GLN A 157 10.27 5.89 30.56
C GLN A 157 10.32 5.05 31.83
N THR A 158 11.39 5.21 32.61
CA THR A 158 11.48 4.70 33.98
C THR A 158 10.91 5.74 34.93
N ILE A 159 10.03 5.32 35.81
CA ILE A 159 9.31 6.20 36.73
C ILE A 159 9.80 5.90 38.15
N SER A 160 10.42 6.90 38.79
CA SER A 160 10.92 6.78 40.15
C SER A 160 9.77 6.65 41.15
N THR A 161 9.89 5.70 42.07
CA THR A 161 8.94 5.48 43.17
C THR A 161 9.71 5.08 44.43
N THR A 162 9.08 4.43 45.39
CA THR A 162 9.72 3.92 46.60
C THR A 162 10.75 2.82 46.27
N HIS A 163 11.79 2.67 47.09
CA HIS A 163 12.85 1.67 46.94
C HIS A 163 12.41 0.20 46.79
N GLN A 164 11.15 -0.10 47.11
CA GLN A 164 10.57 -1.44 47.02
C GLN A 164 9.92 -1.74 45.65
N LYS A 165 9.83 -0.74 44.74
CA LYS A 165 9.10 -0.87 43.48
C LYS A 165 9.93 -0.30 42.32
N PHE A 166 9.94 -1.01 41.19
CA PHE A 166 10.54 -0.56 39.93
C PHE A 166 9.43 -0.44 38.89
N VAL A 167 9.25 0.76 38.32
CA VAL A 167 8.17 1.05 37.37
C VAL A 167 8.77 1.57 36.08
N TYR A 168 8.35 1.00 34.95
CA TYR A 168 8.73 1.47 33.62
C TYR A 168 7.56 1.37 32.65
N SER A 169 7.56 2.23 31.64
CA SER A 169 6.66 2.12 30.49
C SER A 169 7.42 1.56 29.29
N SER A 170 6.75 0.73 28.50
CA SER A 170 7.26 0.17 27.26
C SER A 170 6.28 0.46 26.14
N ARG A 171 6.81 0.78 24.95
CA ARG A 171 6.01 0.97 23.74
C ARG A 171 6.00 -0.33 22.96
N GLN A 172 4.81 -0.88 22.72
CA GLN A 172 4.63 -2.12 21.97
C GLN A 172 3.74 -1.88 20.75
N PRO A 173 3.96 -2.61 19.64
CA PRO A 173 3.10 -2.54 18.48
C PRO A 173 1.69 -3.02 18.83
N ILE A 174 0.67 -2.26 18.41
CA ILE A 174 -0.74 -2.52 18.75
C ILE A 174 -1.32 -3.66 17.91
N GLY A 175 -0.92 -3.80 16.64
CA GLY A 175 -1.50 -4.79 15.74
C GLY A 175 -1.24 -4.50 14.26
N VAL A 176 -2.09 -5.05 13.41
CA VAL A 176 -2.17 -4.72 11.98
C VAL A 176 -2.90 -3.39 11.83
N ALA A 177 -2.33 -2.46 11.07
CA ALA A 177 -2.98 -1.22 10.67
C ALA A 177 -3.66 -1.42 9.30
N ALA A 178 -4.88 -0.89 9.14
CA ALA A 178 -5.71 -0.99 7.95
C ALA A 178 -5.69 0.29 7.11
#